data_AF-A0A0Q7Z5Y9-F1
#
_entry.id   AF-A0A0Q7Z5Y9-F1
#
_cell.length_a   1.000
_cell.length_b   1.000
_cell.length_c   1.000
_cell.angle_alpha   90.00
_cell.angle_beta   90.00
_cell.angle_gamma   90.00
#
_symmetry.space_group_name_H-M   'P 1'
#
loop_
_entity.id
_entity.type
_entity.pdbx_description
1 polymer ?
#
loop_
_entity_poly.entity_id
_entity_poly.type
_entity_poly.pdbx_seq_one_letter_code
_entity_poly.pdbx_strand_id
1 'polypeptide(L)'
;MSRIPRFVGYALMAGAAGLALLERRGMVASVGPLPVIAAVLLLGMVGVMLVFTDLMVRGLYAQVDVAKRAPPPADGAEDTDAK
;
A
#
# COMPACT_ATOMS: atom_id res chain seq x y z
N MET A 1 8.84 9.67 -5.32
CA MET A 1 8.38 8.30 -4.96
C MET A 1 7.68 7.62 -6.14
N SER A 2 8.28 6.56 -6.70
CA SER A 2 7.68 5.79 -7.80
C SER A 2 6.33 5.19 -7.39
N ARG A 3 5.29 5.34 -8.23
CA ARG A 3 3.94 4.76 -8.00
C ARG A 3 3.81 3.32 -8.48
N ILE A 4 4.90 2.76 -9.04
CA ILE A 4 4.94 1.43 -9.65
C ILE A 4 4.43 0.33 -8.71
N PRO A 5 4.83 0.25 -7.42
CA PRO A 5 4.40 -0.86 -6.55
C PRO A 5 2.88 -0.94 -6.40
N ARG A 6 2.23 0.23 -6.28
CA ARG A 6 0.78 0.33 -6.17
C ARG A 6 0.06 0.00 -7.47
N PHE A 7 0.59 0.42 -8.62
CA PHE A 7 0.02 0.02 -9.91
C PHE A 7 0.09 -1.49 -10.12
N VAL A 8 1.22 -2.12 -9.77
CA VAL A 8 1.36 -3.59 -9.79
C VAL A 8 0.35 -4.23 -8.84
N GLY A 9 0.20 -3.69 -7.63
CA GLY A 9 -0.77 -4.20 -6.66
C GLY A 9 -2.21 -4.15 -7.18
N TYR A 10 -2.62 -3.05 -7.81
CA TYR A 10 -3.94 -2.96 -8.44
C TYR A 10 -4.10 -3.89 -9.64
N ALA A 11 -3.06 -4.07 -10.46
CA ALA A 11 -3.10 -5.01 -11.57
C ALA A 11 -3.30 -6.46 -11.07
N LEU A 12 -2.63 -6.84 -9.98
CA LEU A 12 -2.82 -8.15 -9.36
C LEU A 12 -4.24 -8.33 -8.80
N MET A 13 -4.80 -7.31 -8.14
CA MET A 13 -6.20 -7.35 -7.67
C MET A 13 -7.19 -7.45 -8.82
N ALA A 14 -6.98 -6.70 -9.90
CA ALA A 14 -7.81 -6.78 -11.10
C ALA A 14 -7.71 -8.17 -11.76
N GLY A 15 -6.51 -8.76 -11.79
CA GLY A 15 -6.28 -10.13 -12.24
C GLY A 15 -7.02 -11.17 -11.40
N ALA A 16 -6.96 -11.04 -10.07
CA ALA A 16 -7.69 -11.92 -9.15
C ALA A 16 -9.21 -11.83 -9.35
N ALA A 17 -9.75 -10.61 -9.45
CA ALA A 17 -11.17 -10.39 -9.72
C ALA A 17 -11.58 -10.94 -11.09
N GLY A 18 -10.72 -10.78 -12.10
CA GLY A 18 -10.90 -11.34 -13.43
C GLY A 18 -10.96 -12.87 -13.39
N LEU A 19 -9.99 -13.53 -12.75
CA LEU A 19 -9.96 -14.99 -12.61
C LEU A 19 -11.20 -15.53 -11.90
N ALA A 20 -11.63 -14.88 -10.82
CA ALA A 20 -12.87 -15.24 -10.13
C ALA A 20 -14.11 -15.12 -11.05
N LEU A 21 -14.15 -14.08 -11.90
CA LEU A 21 -15.23 -13.91 -12.87
C LEU A 21 -15.20 -14.99 -13.98
N LEU A 22 -14.01 -15.35 -14.46
CA LEU A 22 -13.85 -16.41 -15.46
C LEU A 22 -14.29 -17.78 -14.92
N GLU A 23 -13.97 -18.08 -13.66
CA GLU A 23 -14.41 -19.29 -12.96
C GLU A 23 -15.92 -19.33 -12.84
N ARG A 24 -16.54 -18.23 -12.40
CA ARG A 24 -18.00 -18.09 -12.31
C ARG A 24 -18.71 -18.30 -13.65
N ARG A 25 -18.03 -18.04 -14.77
CA ARG A 25 -18.53 -18.25 -16.14
C ARG A 25 -18.25 -19.66 -16.68
N GLY A 26 -17.60 -20.53 -15.91
CA GLY A 26 -17.22 -21.88 -16.33
C GLY A 26 -16.07 -21.92 -17.35
N MET A 27 -15.41 -20.80 -17.63
CA MET A 27 -14.38 -20.70 -18.67
C MET A 27 -13.06 -21.40 -18.31
N VAL A 28 -12.87 -21.75 -17.04
CA VAL A 28 -11.70 -22.46 -16.50
C VAL A 28 -12.09 -23.76 -15.78
N ALA A 29 -13.25 -24.33 -16.13
CA ALA A 29 -13.78 -25.53 -15.47
C ALA A 29 -12.83 -26.73 -15.53
N SER A 30 -11.98 -26.83 -16.56
CA SER A 30 -10.97 -27.90 -16.69
C SER A 30 -9.86 -27.86 -15.65
N VAL A 31 -9.61 -26.71 -15.01
CA VAL A 31 -8.63 -26.54 -13.94
C VAL A 31 -9.21 -26.97 -12.59
N GLY A 32 -10.53 -26.90 -12.44
CA GLY A 32 -11.25 -27.15 -11.20
C GLY A 32 -11.26 -25.95 -10.23
N PRO A 33 -12.16 -25.95 -9.23
CA PRO A 33 -12.37 -24.78 -8.38
C PRO A 33 -11.21 -24.52 -7.41
N LEU A 34 -10.60 -25.58 -6.86
CA LEU A 34 -9.59 -25.45 -5.81
C LEU A 34 -8.34 -24.67 -6.28
N PRO A 35 -7.69 -25.00 -7.41
CA PRO A 35 -6.49 -24.27 -7.85
C PRO A 35 -6.82 -22.82 -8.24
N VAL A 36 -8.01 -22.57 -8.79
CA VAL A 36 -8.44 -21.22 -9.17
C VAL A 36 -8.64 -20.35 -7.92
N ILE A 37 -9.32 -20.87 -6.90
CA ILE A 37 -9.50 -20.18 -5.62
C ILE A 37 -8.14 -19.86 -4.99
N ALA A 38 -7.21 -20.82 -4.98
CA ALA A 38 -5.86 -20.61 -4.45
C ALA A 38 -5.13 -19.48 -5.20
N ALA A 39 -5.20 -19.46 -6.54
CA ALA A 39 -4.59 -18.41 -7.35
C ALA A 39 -5.22 -17.03 -7.08
N VAL A 40 -6.55 -16.95 -6.99
CA VAL A 40 -7.29 -15.72 -6.67
C VAL A 40 -6.86 -15.18 -5.30
N LEU A 41 -6.81 -16.04 -4.28
CA LEU A 41 -6.40 -15.64 -2.93
C LEU A 41 -4.94 -15.18 -2.89
N LEU A 42 -4.04 -15.89 -3.58
CA LEU A 42 -2.63 -15.51 -3.65
C LEU A 42 -2.44 -14.17 -4.35
N LEU A 43 -3.00 -13.98 -5.54
CA LEU A 43 -2.91 -12.72 -6.28
C LEU A 43 -3.54 -11.57 -5.49
N GLY A 44 -4.71 -11.80 -4.88
CA GLY A 44 -5.39 -10.82 -4.06
C GLY A 44 -4.53 -10.41 -2.86
N MET A 45 -3.99 -11.39 -2.11
CA MET A 45 -3.14 -11.14 -0.95
C MET A 45 -1.91 -10.32 -1.33
N VAL A 46 -1.17 -10.73 -2.37
CA VAL A 46 0.04 -10.02 -2.81
C VAL A 46 -0.31 -8.63 -3.32
N GLY A 47 -1.39 -8.50 -4.09
CA GLY A 47 -1.87 -7.21 -4.58
C GLY A 47 -2.17 -6.23 -3.45
N VAL A 48 -2.92 -6.68 -2.44
CA VAL A 48 -3.24 -5.89 -1.24
C VAL A 48 -1.99 -5.51 -0.47
N MET A 49 -1.07 -6.47 -0.24
CA MET A 49 0.20 -6.21 0.44
C MET A 49 1.02 -5.12 -0.24
N LEU A 50 1.13 -5.14 -1.57
CA LEU A 50 1.89 -4.13 -2.32
C LEU A 50 1.28 -2.73 -2.20
N VAL A 51 -0.04 -2.62 -2.35
CA VAL A 51 -0.72 -1.33 -2.21
C VAL A 51 -0.60 -0.81 -0.79
N PHE A 52 -0.86 -1.66 0.21
CA PHE A 52 -0.79 -1.28 1.61
C PHE A 52 0.62 -0.84 2.00
N THR A 53 1.64 -1.58 1.57
CA THR A 53 3.05 -1.24 1.84
C THR A 53 3.45 0.08 1.19
N ASP A 54 3.10 0.33 -0.08
CA ASP A 54 3.38 1.62 -0.75
C ASP A 54 2.73 2.79 0.01
N LEU A 55 1.47 2.63 0.43
CA LEU A 55 0.73 3.66 1.15
C LEU A 55 1.29 3.91 2.56
N MET A 56 1.60 2.85 3.31
CA MET A 56 2.17 2.94 4.65
C MET A 56 3.53 3.64 4.61
N VAL A 57 4.40 3.23 3.69
CA VAL A 57 5.74 3.81 3.53
C VAL A 57 5.63 5.28 3.14
N ARG A 58 4.77 5.64 2.18
CA ARG A 58 4.55 7.05 1.79
C ARG A 58 3.96 7.88 2.92
N GLY A 59 3.02 7.32 3.69
CA GLY A 59 2.43 7.99 4.85
C GLY A 59 3.49 8.29 5.91
N LEU A 60 4.35 7.31 6.20
CA LEU A 60 5.46 7.48 7.14
C LEU A 60 6.44 8.55 6.66
N TYR A 61 6.85 8.53 5.40
CA TYR A 61 7.74 9.56 4.86
C TYR A 61 7.13 10.96 4.91
N ALA A 62 5.82 11.10 4.61
CA ALA A 62 5.13 12.38 4.72
C ALA A 62 5.12 12.91 6.17
N GLN A 63 4.88 12.04 7.15
CA GLN A 63 4.91 12.42 8.56
C GLN A 63 6.32 12.81 9.02
N VAL A 64 7.35 12.08 8.59
CA VAL A 64 8.76 12.39 8.88
C VAL A 64 9.16 13.73 8.28
N ASP A 65 8.77 14.02 7.04
CA ASP A 65 9.08 15.30 6.38
C ASP A 65 8.42 16.49 7.10
N VAL A 66 7.21 16.32 7.64
CA VAL A 66 6.55 17.33 8.48
C VAL A 66 7.31 17.53 9.79
N ALA A 67 7.69 16.43 10.47
CA ALA A 67 8.42 16.51 11.74
C ALA A 67 9.79 17.20 11.58
N LYS A 68 10.51 16.93 10.48
CA LYS A 68 11.80 17.56 10.17
C LYS A 68 11.71 19.07 9.89
N ARG A 69 10.53 19.56 9.49
CA ARG A 69 10.30 20.99 9.23
C ARG A 69 9.77 21.74 10.45
N ALA A 70 9.47 21.05 11.54
CA ALA A 70 9.14 21.72 12.79
C ALA A 70 10.37 22.53 13.24
N PRO A 71 10.21 23.83 13.54
CA PRO A 71 11.32 24.63 14.05
C PRO A 71 11.87 23.98 15.32
N PRO A 72 13.20 24.00 15.55
CA PRO A 72 13.75 23.52 16.80
C PRO A 72 13.07 24.26 17.96
N PRO A 73 12.87 23.58 19.12
CA PRO A 73 12.38 24.26 20.31
C PRO A 73 13.25 25.50 20.54
N ALA A 74 12.61 26.63 20.82
CA ALA A 74 13.32 27.88 21.10
C ALA A 74 14.12 27.68 22.38
N ASP A 75 15.37 27.25 22.24
CA ASP A 75 16.30 27.17 23.35
C ASP A 75 16.58 28.60 23.83
N GLY A 76 16.12 28.89 25.05
CA GLY A 76 16.62 29.97 25.89
C GLY A 76 16.29 31.39 25.43
N ALA A 77 15.03 31.79 25.53
CA ALA A 77 14.78 33.18 25.93
C ALA A 77 15.24 33.32 27.39
N GLU A 78 16.55 33.45 27.60
CA GLU A 78 17.08 34.03 28.83
C GLU A 78 16.53 35.45 28.90
N ASP A 79 15.56 35.60 29.80
CA ASP A 79 14.97 36.86 30.22
C ASP A 79 16.07 37.69 30.91
N THR A 80 16.93 38.27 30.08
CA THR A 80 18.00 39.16 30.49
C THR A 80 17.47 40.59 30.39
N ASP A 81 16.43 40.91 31.14
CA ASP A 81 16.09 42.30 31.43
C ASP A 81 16.21 42.53 32.94
N ALA A 82 17.47 42.63 33.35
CA ALA A 82 17.87 43.41 34.49
C ALA A 82 18.04 44.87 34.03
N LYS A 83 17.04 45.73 34.29
CA LYS A 83 17.25 47.09 34.83
C LYS A 83 15.96 47.81 35.18
#